data_AF-A0A1C9WWM4-F1
#
_entry.id   AF-A0A1C9WWM4-F1
#
_cell.length_a   1.000
_cell.length_b   1.000
_cell.length_c   1.000
_cell.angle_alpha   90.00
_cell.angle_beta   90.00
_cell.angle_gamma   90.00
#
_symmetry.space_group_name_H-M   'P 1'
#
loop_
_entity.id
_entity.type
_entity.pdbx_description
1 polymer ?
#
loop_
_entity_poly.entity_id
_entity_poly.type
_entity_poly.pdbx_seq_one_letter_code
_entity_poly.pdbx_strand_id
1 'polypeptide(L)'
;MKNVARPLTICTLLATLALTACSAPDAGSAPSSSPATSAATSAAAASPSKSSGLWGDFPTAAEACAEISEQATGSTLLPLTAAQSTAAELEQAKAELNRAAERAPESIKADFTALSQTAIAGIKDQTVFSSGKLQDAMTPVQGWLAANCT
;
A
#
# COMPACT_ATOMS: atom_id res chain seq x y z
N MET A 1 -24.85 -58.90 -5.20
CA MET A 1 -23.93 -58.83 -6.34
C MET A 1 -23.61 -57.36 -6.58
N LYS A 2 -22.32 -57.03 -6.67
CA LYS A 2 -21.68 -55.79 -7.16
C LYS A 2 -21.82 -54.48 -6.34
N ASN A 3 -20.79 -54.28 -5.53
CA ASN A 3 -20.20 -53.00 -5.13
C ASN A 3 -19.96 -52.07 -6.33
N VAL A 4 -20.23 -50.77 -6.17
CA VAL A 4 -19.38 -49.70 -6.72
C VAL A 4 -19.29 -48.58 -5.68
N ALA A 5 -18.06 -48.30 -5.27
CA ALA A 5 -17.68 -47.22 -4.39
C ALA A 5 -16.96 -46.12 -5.20
N ARG A 6 -17.00 -44.88 -4.66
CA ARG A 6 -16.11 -43.72 -4.90
C ARG A 6 -16.23 -42.94 -6.23
N PRO A 7 -15.73 -41.68 -6.31
CA PRO A 7 -15.22 -40.79 -5.25
C PRO A 7 -15.73 -39.32 -5.25
N LEU A 8 -15.56 -38.67 -4.10
CA LEU A 8 -15.61 -37.22 -3.88
C LEU A 8 -14.40 -36.54 -4.57
N THR A 9 -14.66 -35.56 -5.43
CA THR A 9 -13.63 -34.68 -6.01
C THR A 9 -13.41 -33.50 -5.08
N ILE A 10 -12.34 -33.55 -4.30
CA ILE A 10 -11.84 -32.48 -3.44
C ILE A 10 -10.77 -31.72 -4.25
N CYS A 11 -11.07 -30.51 -4.70
CA CYS A 11 -10.06 -29.61 -5.28
C CYS A 11 -9.30 -28.89 -4.16
N THR A 12 -8.25 -29.53 -3.64
CA THR A 12 -7.23 -28.86 -2.82
C THR A 12 -6.25 -28.10 -3.72
N LEU A 13 -6.41 -26.78 -3.83
CA LEU A 13 -5.37 -25.88 -4.33
C LEU A 13 -4.62 -25.32 -3.11
N LEU A 14 -3.55 -26.01 -2.69
CA LEU A 14 -2.56 -25.46 -1.78
C LEU A 14 -1.59 -24.58 -2.58
N ALA A 15 -1.70 -23.26 -2.44
CA ALA A 15 -0.66 -22.33 -2.85
C ALA A 15 0.37 -22.24 -1.72
N THR A 16 1.53 -22.84 -1.92
CA THR A 16 2.70 -22.72 -1.06
C THR A 16 3.30 -21.31 -1.18
N LEU A 17 3.12 -20.46 -0.17
CA LEU A 17 3.94 -19.27 0.02
C LEU A 17 5.34 -19.72 0.45
N ALA A 18 6.31 -19.67 -0.48
CA ALA A 18 7.71 -19.86 -0.16
C ALA A 18 8.25 -18.58 0.51
N LEU A 19 8.43 -18.66 1.82
CA LEU A 19 9.06 -17.66 2.68
C LEU A 19 10.58 -17.75 2.52
N THR A 20 11.19 -17.04 1.56
CA THR A 20 12.65 -16.94 1.48
C THR A 20 13.15 -15.84 2.41
N ALA A 21 13.38 -16.22 3.67
CA ALA A 21 14.12 -15.43 4.63
C ALA A 21 15.64 -15.69 4.52
N CYS A 22 16.41 -14.60 4.60
CA CYS A 22 17.71 -14.47 5.26
C CYS A 22 18.94 -15.21 4.69
N SER A 23 19.91 -14.45 4.17
CA SER A 23 21.35 -14.63 4.43
C SER A 23 22.10 -13.31 4.16
N ALA A 24 22.89 -12.87 5.14
CA ALA A 24 23.81 -11.73 5.10
C ALA A 24 25.27 -12.22 5.00
N PRO A 25 26.28 -11.34 5.15
CA PRO A 25 26.98 -10.56 4.13
C PRO A 25 28.31 -11.22 3.69
N ASP A 26 28.77 -10.93 2.46
CA ASP A 26 30.14 -11.25 2.03
C ASP A 26 31.02 -9.99 2.08
N ALA A 27 32.23 -10.16 2.64
CA ALA A 27 33.22 -9.11 2.88
C ALA A 27 34.49 -9.37 2.06
N GLY A 28 34.99 -8.32 1.40
CA GLY A 28 36.32 -8.26 0.75
C GLY A 28 36.23 -8.18 -0.78
N SER A 29 36.87 -7.27 -1.52
CA SER A 29 38.14 -6.57 -1.31
C SER A 29 38.18 -5.22 -2.07
N ALA A 30 39.14 -4.38 -1.67
CA ALA A 30 39.33 -2.97 -2.03
C ALA A 30 40.06 -2.73 -3.39
N PRO A 31 40.67 -1.54 -3.65
CA PRO A 31 40.12 -0.45 -4.45
C PRO A 31 40.85 -0.27 -5.80
N SER A 32 40.27 0.52 -6.73
CA SER A 32 41.04 1.12 -7.83
C SER A 32 40.52 2.53 -8.13
N SER A 33 41.43 3.48 -7.96
CA SER A 33 41.25 4.92 -8.01
C SER A 33 40.88 5.45 -9.40
N SER A 34 40.02 6.48 -9.42
CA SER A 34 39.76 7.38 -10.56
C SER A 34 40.93 8.37 -10.79
N PRO A 35 40.95 9.20 -11.86
CA PRO A 35 40.12 10.42 -11.86
C PRO A 35 39.58 10.92 -13.22
N ALA A 36 38.46 11.64 -13.09
CA ALA A 36 38.07 12.90 -13.73
C ALA A 36 38.04 13.06 -15.27
N THR A 37 36.81 13.25 -15.77
CA THR A 37 36.53 14.39 -16.66
C THR A 37 35.34 15.16 -16.09
N SER A 38 35.63 16.35 -15.57
CA SER A 38 34.64 17.37 -15.24
C SER A 38 34.14 18.02 -16.52
N ALA A 39 32.83 18.04 -16.72
CA ALA A 39 32.18 19.13 -17.44
C ALA A 39 30.84 19.39 -16.76
N ALA A 40 30.82 20.48 -16.00
CA ALA A 40 29.62 21.04 -15.41
C ALA A 40 28.60 21.39 -16.51
N THR A 41 27.34 21.10 -16.26
CA THR A 41 26.25 21.96 -16.72
C THR A 41 25.20 21.96 -15.63
N SER A 42 25.16 23.08 -14.91
CA SER A 42 24.02 23.49 -14.12
C SER A 42 22.79 23.49 -15.04
N ALA A 43 21.89 22.55 -14.83
CA ALA A 43 20.50 22.73 -15.15
C ALA A 43 19.75 22.42 -13.86
N ALA A 44 19.19 23.47 -13.25
CA ALA A 44 18.10 23.31 -12.31
C ALA A 44 17.04 22.49 -13.04
N ALA A 45 17.02 21.18 -12.79
CA ALA A 45 15.94 20.34 -13.25
C ALA A 45 14.75 20.75 -12.41
N ALA A 46 13.92 21.63 -12.98
CA ALA A 46 12.55 21.79 -12.57
C ALA A 46 12.03 20.38 -12.27
N SER A 47 11.60 20.16 -11.03
CA SER A 47 10.99 18.91 -10.61
C SER A 47 10.04 18.49 -11.72
N PRO A 48 10.23 17.32 -12.37
CA PRO A 48 9.21 16.87 -13.29
C PRO A 48 7.96 16.78 -12.44
N SER A 49 6.98 17.63 -12.73
CA SER A 49 5.60 17.35 -12.37
C SER A 49 5.36 15.98 -12.97
N LYS A 50 5.52 14.92 -12.17
CA LYS A 50 5.14 13.58 -12.58
C LYS A 50 3.67 13.75 -12.89
N SER A 51 3.35 13.75 -14.19
CA SER A 51 1.99 13.56 -14.62
C SER A 51 1.69 12.13 -14.20
N SER A 52 1.22 11.97 -12.96
CA SER A 52 0.81 10.70 -12.42
C SER A 52 -0.19 10.14 -13.42
N GLY A 53 0.10 8.95 -13.95
CA GLY A 53 -0.70 8.36 -15.00
C GLY A 53 -2.11 8.05 -14.52
N LEU A 54 -2.89 7.35 -15.33
CA LEU A 54 -4.23 6.88 -14.95
C LEU A 54 -4.25 6.15 -13.59
N TRP A 55 -3.11 5.55 -13.23
CA TRP A 55 -2.90 4.78 -12.00
C TRP A 55 -2.02 5.49 -10.97
N GLY A 56 -1.91 6.83 -11.00
CA GLY A 56 -1.10 7.54 -10.02
C GLY A 56 0.40 7.32 -10.24
N ASP A 57 1.13 7.06 -9.16
CA ASP A 57 2.55 6.68 -9.18
C ASP A 57 2.76 5.15 -9.31
N PHE A 58 1.71 4.37 -9.59
CA PHE A 58 1.81 2.92 -9.75
C PHE A 58 2.11 2.52 -11.20
N PRO A 59 2.96 1.50 -11.43
CA PRO A 59 3.29 1.04 -12.79
C PRO A 59 2.10 0.40 -13.52
N THR A 60 1.22 -0.27 -12.77
CA THR A 60 0.08 -1.01 -13.30
C THR A 60 -1.21 -0.78 -12.52
N ALA A 61 -2.34 -1.07 -13.16
CA ALA A 61 -3.65 -1.09 -12.51
C ALA A 61 -3.68 -2.08 -11.33
N ALA A 62 -3.09 -3.27 -11.51
CA ALA A 62 -3.04 -4.29 -10.47
C ALA A 62 -2.29 -3.82 -9.22
N GLU A 63 -1.15 -3.12 -9.39
CA GLU A 63 -0.40 -2.55 -8.27
C GLU A 63 -1.15 -1.39 -7.59
N ALA A 64 -1.80 -0.51 -8.36
CA ALA A 64 -2.63 0.54 -7.79
C ALA A 64 -3.79 -0.05 -6.98
N CYS A 65 -4.49 -1.04 -7.53
CA CYS A 65 -5.59 -1.72 -6.89
C CYS A 65 -5.16 -2.45 -5.62
N ALA A 66 -4.04 -3.17 -5.66
CA ALA A 66 -3.49 -3.84 -4.50
C ALA A 66 -3.16 -2.85 -3.38
N GLU A 67 -2.36 -1.81 -3.66
CA GLU A 67 -1.96 -0.84 -2.65
C GLU A 67 -3.17 -0.05 -2.09
N ILE A 68 -4.06 0.46 -2.96
CA ILE A 68 -5.21 1.24 -2.51
C ILE A 68 -6.15 0.38 -1.67
N SER A 69 -6.38 -0.89 -2.05
CA SER A 69 -7.22 -1.81 -1.26
C SER A 69 -6.58 -2.18 0.07
N GLU A 70 -5.28 -2.44 0.09
CA GLU A 70 -4.51 -2.74 1.30
C GLU A 70 -4.57 -1.56 2.28
N GLN A 71 -4.25 -0.36 1.80
CA GLN A 71 -4.19 0.83 2.63
C GLN A 71 -5.57 1.34 3.05
N ALA A 72 -6.59 1.18 2.20
CA ALA A 72 -7.98 1.42 2.60
C ALA A 72 -8.38 0.47 3.73
N THR A 73 -8.09 -0.82 3.60
CA THR A 73 -8.37 -1.82 4.63
C THR A 73 -7.59 -1.50 5.92
N GLY A 74 -6.30 -1.18 5.80
CA GLY A 74 -5.45 -0.77 6.91
C GLY A 74 -5.98 0.45 7.65
N SER A 75 -6.58 1.42 6.94
CA SER A 75 -7.24 2.59 7.54
C SER A 75 -8.39 2.20 8.47
N THR A 76 -9.13 1.13 8.16
CA THR A 76 -10.23 0.64 9.02
C THR A 76 -9.74 -0.11 10.24
N LEU A 77 -8.55 -0.70 10.15
CA LEU A 77 -7.91 -1.44 11.24
C LEU A 77 -7.04 -0.54 12.12
N LEU A 78 -6.76 0.69 11.67
CA LEU A 78 -5.97 1.68 12.38
C LEU A 78 -6.39 1.92 13.85
N PRO A 79 -7.69 1.99 14.23
CA PRO A 79 -8.07 2.07 15.65
C PRO A 79 -7.60 0.86 16.46
N LEU A 80 -7.71 -0.33 15.89
CA LEU A 80 -7.29 -1.57 16.54
C LEU A 80 -5.75 -1.58 16.66
N THR A 81 -5.03 -1.26 15.59
CA THR A 81 -3.58 -1.10 15.59
C THR A 81 -3.13 -0.07 16.63
N ALA A 82 -3.77 1.10 16.69
CA ALA A 82 -3.44 2.14 17.66
C ALA A 82 -3.62 1.71 19.12
N ALA A 83 -4.54 0.77 19.39
CA ALA A 83 -4.78 0.26 20.75
C ALA A 83 -3.72 -0.75 21.21
N GLN A 84 -3.01 -1.40 20.28
CA GLN A 84 -2.12 -2.54 20.59
C GLN A 84 -0.68 -2.40 20.08
N SER A 85 -0.39 -1.38 19.28
CA SER A 85 0.93 -1.10 18.73
C SER A 85 1.72 -0.10 19.56
N THR A 86 3.04 -0.11 19.39
CA THR A 86 3.92 0.91 19.93
C THR A 86 3.74 2.25 19.21
N ALA A 87 4.18 3.35 19.84
CA ALA A 87 4.12 4.68 19.21
C ALA A 87 4.90 4.74 17.88
N ALA A 88 6.02 4.01 17.77
CA ALA A 88 6.82 3.96 16.54
C ALA A 88 6.06 3.29 15.38
N GLU A 89 5.42 2.15 15.65
CA GLU A 89 4.60 1.44 14.66
C GLU A 89 3.37 2.26 14.25
N LEU A 90 2.77 2.98 15.19
CA LEU A 90 1.63 3.85 14.91
C LEU A 90 2.02 5.03 14.00
N GLU A 91 3.16 5.66 14.25
CA GLU A 91 3.66 6.72 13.38
C GLU A 91 4.07 6.20 11.99
N GLN A 92 4.62 4.98 11.93
CA GLN A 92 4.88 4.32 10.65
C GLN A 92 3.59 4.09 9.86
N ALA A 93 2.54 3.56 10.50
CA ALA A 93 1.25 3.32 9.84
C ALA A 93 0.61 4.63 9.32
N LYS A 94 0.70 5.72 10.08
CA LYS A 94 0.26 7.05 9.62
C LYS A 94 1.05 7.51 8.40
N ALA A 95 2.37 7.33 8.41
CA ALA A 95 3.25 7.74 7.33
C ALA A 95 3.02 6.91 6.05
N GLU A 96 2.81 5.60 6.18
CA GLU A 96 2.45 4.72 5.06
C GLU A 96 1.12 5.13 4.45
N LEU A 97 0.11 5.37 5.28
CA LEU A 97 -1.20 5.79 4.80
C LEU A 97 -1.18 7.14 4.08
N ASN A 98 -0.39 8.11 4.57
CA ASN A 98 -0.19 9.39 3.87
C ASN A 98 0.59 9.25 2.56
N ARG A 99 1.64 8.42 2.53
CA ARG A 99 2.38 8.14 1.30
C ARG A 99 1.52 7.46 0.25
N ALA A 100 0.64 6.55 0.66
CA ALA A 100 -0.32 5.92 -0.24
C ALA A 100 -1.29 6.96 -0.84
N ALA A 101 -1.77 7.91 -0.04
CA ALA A 101 -2.61 9.00 -0.51
C ALA A 101 -1.92 9.92 -1.53
N GLU A 102 -0.64 10.23 -1.33
CA GLU A 102 0.14 11.02 -2.28
C GLU A 102 0.34 10.31 -3.62
N ARG A 103 0.51 8.98 -3.58
CA ARG A 103 0.73 8.13 -4.76
C ARG A 103 -0.56 7.73 -5.48
N ALA A 104 -1.70 7.94 -4.84
CA ALA A 104 -3.00 7.55 -5.37
C ALA A 104 -3.27 8.21 -6.75
N PRO A 105 -4.00 7.54 -7.64
CA PRO A 105 -4.47 8.11 -8.90
C PRO A 105 -5.21 9.42 -8.68
N GLU A 106 -5.03 10.40 -9.56
CA GLU A 106 -5.70 11.72 -9.46
C GLU A 106 -7.22 11.60 -9.36
N SER A 107 -7.81 10.57 -9.98
CA SER A 107 -9.26 10.30 -9.92
C SER A 107 -9.79 9.93 -8.53
N ILE A 108 -8.93 9.48 -7.61
CA ILE A 108 -9.32 9.06 -6.24
C ILE A 108 -8.48 9.71 -5.14
N LYS A 109 -7.42 10.45 -5.50
CA LYS A 109 -6.47 11.05 -4.56
C LYS A 109 -7.15 11.90 -3.48
N ALA A 110 -8.13 12.71 -3.85
CA ALA A 110 -8.85 13.56 -2.89
C ALA A 110 -9.62 12.72 -1.85
N ASP A 111 -10.38 11.72 -2.31
CA ASP A 111 -11.17 10.85 -1.44
C ASP A 111 -10.30 9.95 -0.58
N PHE A 112 -9.22 9.40 -1.17
CA PHE A 112 -8.27 8.58 -0.43
C PHE A 112 -7.53 9.41 0.63
N THR A 113 -7.16 10.66 0.31
CA THR A 113 -6.61 11.60 1.30
C THR A 113 -7.60 11.88 2.43
N ALA A 114 -8.89 12.05 2.12
CA ALA A 114 -9.92 12.24 3.13
C ALA A 114 -10.09 11.01 4.04
N LEU A 115 -10.04 9.80 3.47
CA LEU A 115 -10.01 8.54 4.23
C LEU A 115 -8.78 8.50 5.16
N SER A 116 -7.58 8.76 4.63
CA SER A 116 -6.34 8.79 5.41
C SER A 116 -6.42 9.75 6.59
N GLN A 117 -6.84 10.99 6.35
CA GLN A 117 -6.97 12.00 7.39
C GLN A 117 -8.02 11.61 8.44
N THR A 118 -9.15 11.05 8.00
CA THR A 118 -10.23 10.59 8.90
C THR A 118 -9.75 9.45 9.80
N ALA A 119 -9.06 8.46 9.23
CA ALA A 119 -8.48 7.36 10.00
C ALA A 119 -7.44 7.87 11.02
N ILE A 120 -6.56 8.78 10.59
CA ILE A 120 -5.53 9.38 11.46
C ILE A 120 -6.14 10.21 12.59
N ALA A 121 -7.19 10.98 12.31
CA ALA A 121 -7.94 11.74 13.31
C ALA A 121 -8.60 10.81 14.33
N GLY A 122 -9.15 9.68 13.86
CA GLY A 122 -9.79 8.69 14.71
C GLY A 122 -8.90 8.09 15.79
N ILE A 123 -7.58 8.02 15.56
CA ILE A 123 -6.61 7.58 16.58
C ILE A 123 -6.70 8.44 17.85
N LYS A 124 -6.89 9.75 17.70
CA LYS A 124 -7.00 10.69 18.83
C LYS A 124 -8.45 10.89 19.27
N ASP A 125 -9.37 10.83 18.32
CA ASP A 125 -10.80 11.03 18.53
C ASP A 125 -11.59 9.78 18.10
N GLN A 126 -11.79 8.87 19.05
CA GLN A 126 -12.53 7.62 18.83
C GLN A 126 -13.97 7.85 18.35
N THR A 127 -14.53 9.07 18.51
CA THR A 127 -15.86 9.38 17.98
C THR A 127 -15.90 9.36 16.46
N VAL A 128 -14.77 9.54 15.78
CA VAL A 128 -14.67 9.43 14.32
C VAL A 128 -14.99 8.02 13.83
N PHE A 129 -14.60 6.99 14.59
CA PHE A 129 -14.91 5.60 14.25
C PHE A 129 -16.34 5.22 14.61
N SER A 130 -16.85 5.66 15.76
CA SER A 130 -18.21 5.34 16.20
C SER A 130 -19.31 6.14 15.51
N SER A 131 -18.99 7.31 14.92
CA SER A 131 -19.95 8.17 14.21
C SER A 131 -20.17 7.79 12.75
N GLY A 132 -19.46 6.78 12.22
CA GLY A 132 -19.56 6.38 10.81
C GLY A 132 -18.73 7.25 9.86
N LYS A 133 -18.04 8.30 10.32
CA LYS A 133 -17.21 9.17 9.46
C LYS A 133 -16.16 8.39 8.66
N LEU A 134 -15.55 7.37 9.26
CA LEU A 134 -14.60 6.50 8.56
C LEU A 134 -15.27 5.70 7.44
N GLN A 135 -16.48 5.19 7.69
CA GLN A 135 -17.28 4.46 6.70
C GLN A 135 -17.67 5.37 5.53
N ASP A 136 -18.09 6.60 5.83
CA ASP A 136 -18.45 7.59 4.82
C ASP A 136 -17.23 7.94 3.95
N ALA A 137 -16.07 8.17 4.56
CA ALA A 137 -14.82 8.45 3.84
C ALA A 137 -14.34 7.25 3.00
N MET A 138 -14.69 6.03 3.40
CA MET A 138 -14.35 4.81 2.67
C MET A 138 -15.25 4.55 1.45
N THR A 139 -16.49 5.03 1.47
CA THR A 139 -17.48 4.82 0.39
C THR A 139 -16.95 5.20 -1.01
N PRO A 140 -16.39 6.39 -1.24
CA PRO A 140 -15.85 6.74 -2.56
C PRO A 140 -14.67 5.85 -2.98
N VAL A 141 -13.82 5.44 -2.03
CA VAL A 141 -12.69 4.53 -2.29
C VAL A 141 -13.18 3.16 -2.73
N GLN A 142 -14.21 2.61 -2.06
CA GLN A 142 -14.83 1.35 -2.48
C GLN A 142 -15.48 1.45 -3.86
N GLY A 143 -16.14 2.58 -4.16
CA GLY A 143 -16.73 2.83 -5.47
C GLY A 143 -15.67 2.85 -6.58
N TRP A 144 -14.53 3.49 -6.32
CA TRP A 144 -13.42 3.50 -7.26
C TRP A 144 -12.79 2.13 -7.45
N LEU A 145 -12.55 1.38 -6.36
CA LEU A 145 -12.03 0.00 -6.44
C LEU A 145 -12.98 -0.89 -7.26
N ALA A 146 -14.29 -0.83 -7.01
CA ALA A 146 -15.27 -1.61 -7.75
C ALA A 146 -15.32 -1.27 -9.25
N ALA A 147 -15.07 -0.01 -9.61
CA ALA A 147 -15.07 0.44 -10.99
C ALA A 147 -13.77 0.12 -11.75
N ASN A 148 -12.64 -0.08 -11.05
CA ASN A 148 -11.31 -0.12 -11.67
C ASN A 148 -10.52 -1.41 -11.40
N CYS A 149 -10.89 -2.22 -10.39
CA CYS A 149 -10.07 -3.31 -9.84
C CYS A 149 -10.74 -4.68 -9.94
N THR A 150 -11.12 -5.08 -11.15
CA THR A 150 -11.81 -6.36 -11.45
C THR A 150 -10.87 -7.51 -11.78
#